data_AF-A0A0F9KMI9-F1
#
_entry.id   AF-A0A0F9KMI9-F1
#
_cell.length_a   1.000
_cell.length_b   1.000
_cell.length_c   1.000
_cell.angle_alpha   90.00
_cell.angle_beta   90.00
_cell.angle_gamma   90.00
#
_symmetry.space_group_name_H-M   'P 1'
#
loop_
_entity.id
_entity.type
_entity.pdbx_description
1 polymer ?
#
loop_
_entity_poly.entity_id
_entity_poly.type
_entity_poly.pdbx_seq_one_letter_code
_entity_poly.pdbx_strand_id
1 'polypeptide(L)'
;MSDEITHNYTSGLNLYACRFLQNGDVFITDGSSSEDWGTAGHGADVYDVEMTEESVSGHYKASFDLSANIGAGIYNVTVYKRLGGNPANGDTPLAQGEIVWNGTDEVSVPSEDIVEGTLTQKEAMRLLLAVLTGLTSGGGTDTLTFRDIGDTKDRLVATVDRDGNRTFIIKDVS
;
A
#
# COMPACT_ATOMS: atom_id res chain seq x y z
N MET A 1 -5.33 -2.48 -13.10
CA MET A 1 -4.48 -1.58 -13.90
C MET A 1 -3.42 -2.43 -14.61
N SER A 2 -2.41 -1.83 -15.24
CA SER A 2 -1.19 -2.53 -15.65
C SER A 2 0.02 -1.74 -15.14
N ASP A 3 1.17 -2.41 -15.03
CA ASP A 3 2.47 -1.79 -14.72
C ASP A 3 2.65 -1.25 -13.28
N GLU A 4 2.12 -1.95 -12.28
CA GLU A 4 2.26 -1.55 -10.87
C GLU A 4 3.66 -1.83 -10.30
N ILE A 5 4.38 -2.82 -10.85
CA ILE A 5 5.76 -3.09 -10.45
C ILE A 5 6.68 -2.27 -11.35
N THR A 6 7.39 -1.30 -10.78
CA THR A 6 8.37 -0.48 -11.51
C THR A 6 9.75 -0.51 -10.86
N HIS A 7 10.80 -0.50 -11.67
CA HIS A 7 12.17 -0.42 -11.18
C HIS A 7 13.09 0.31 -12.16
N ASN A 8 13.90 1.23 -11.65
CA ASN A 8 14.94 1.90 -12.43
C ASN A 8 16.27 1.18 -12.25
N TYR A 9 16.88 0.73 -13.33
CA TYR A 9 18.16 0.05 -13.30
C TYR A 9 18.98 0.30 -14.59
N THR A 10 20.14 -0.33 -14.70
CA THR A 10 20.95 -0.25 -15.92
C THR A 10 20.17 -0.82 -17.11
N SER A 11 20.05 -0.02 -18.17
CA SER A 11 19.33 -0.36 -19.40
C SER A 11 19.89 -1.59 -20.12
N GLY A 12 19.04 -2.28 -20.88
CA GLY A 12 19.40 -3.42 -21.73
C GLY A 12 19.58 -4.74 -20.99
N LEU A 13 19.18 -4.80 -19.72
CA LEU A 13 19.17 -6.02 -18.91
C LEU A 13 17.79 -6.69 -18.90
N ASN A 14 17.76 -7.99 -18.58
CA ASN A 14 16.51 -8.74 -18.37
C ASN A 14 16.24 -8.80 -16.87
N LEU A 15 15.11 -8.22 -16.45
CA LEU A 15 14.67 -8.19 -15.07
C LEU A 15 13.35 -8.95 -14.96
N TYR A 16 13.14 -9.57 -13.80
CA TYR A 16 11.85 -10.16 -13.48
C TYR A 16 11.50 -9.88 -12.03
N ALA A 17 10.21 -9.92 -11.72
CA ALA A 17 9.70 -9.78 -10.36
C ALA A 17 9.13 -11.11 -9.87
N CYS A 18 9.30 -11.40 -8.59
CA CYS A 18 8.53 -12.42 -7.89
C CYS A 18 7.64 -11.74 -6.85
N ARG A 19 6.42 -12.25 -6.69
CA ARG A 19 5.40 -11.71 -5.78
C ARG A 19 5.18 -12.70 -4.66
N PHE A 20 5.09 -12.19 -3.45
CA PHE A 20 5.06 -12.98 -2.24
C PHE A 20 3.90 -12.54 -1.34
N LEU A 21 3.29 -13.50 -0.67
CA LEU A 21 2.46 -13.24 0.50
C LEU A 21 3.32 -12.70 1.66
N GLN A 22 2.68 -12.07 2.65
CA GLN A 22 3.37 -11.61 3.86
C GLN A 22 4.00 -12.75 4.67
N ASN A 23 3.50 -13.99 4.54
CA ASN A 23 4.09 -15.16 5.19
C ASN A 23 5.36 -15.68 4.49
N GLY A 24 5.70 -15.16 3.30
CA GLY A 24 6.88 -15.56 2.53
C GLY A 24 6.60 -16.52 1.37
N ASP A 25 5.38 -17.04 1.22
CA ASP A 25 5.01 -17.89 0.09
C ASP A 25 5.06 -17.09 -1.21
N VAL A 26 5.58 -17.70 -2.28
CA VAL A 26 5.72 -17.09 -3.60
C VAL A 26 4.56 -17.51 -4.51
N PHE A 27 4.05 -16.57 -5.31
CA PHE A 27 3.04 -16.87 -6.32
C PHE A 27 3.66 -17.51 -7.58
N ILE A 28 2.97 -18.50 -8.13
CA ILE A 28 3.18 -18.95 -9.52
C ILE A 28 2.92 -17.77 -10.47
N THR A 29 3.61 -17.70 -11.61
CA THR A 29 3.59 -16.58 -12.59
C THR A 29 2.19 -16.02 -12.86
N ASP A 30 1.17 -16.86 -13.01
CA ASP A 30 -0.21 -16.43 -13.29
C ASP A 30 -1.02 -15.98 -12.05
N GLY A 31 -0.45 -16.04 -10.86
CA GLY A 31 -1.11 -15.71 -9.59
C GLY A 31 -2.15 -16.73 -9.15
N SER A 32 -2.26 -17.89 -9.81
CA SER A 32 -3.30 -18.90 -9.53
C SER A 32 -3.16 -19.58 -8.17
N SER A 33 -1.93 -19.65 -7.64
CA SER A 33 -1.62 -20.23 -6.33
C SER A 33 -0.31 -19.66 -5.79
N SER A 34 -0.13 -19.81 -4.49
CA SER A 34 1.10 -19.48 -3.76
C SER A 34 1.61 -20.71 -3.01
N GLU A 35 2.93 -20.82 -2.90
CA GLU A 35 3.60 -21.93 -2.23
C GLU A 35 4.95 -21.52 -1.63
N ASP A 36 5.50 -22.36 -0.76
CA ASP A 36 6.90 -22.20 -0.32
C ASP A 36 7.84 -22.30 -1.52
N TRP A 37 8.85 -21.43 -1.58
CA TRP A 37 9.81 -21.42 -2.67
C TRP A 37 10.50 -22.77 -2.84
N GLY A 38 10.45 -23.33 -4.05
CA GLY A 38 11.03 -24.64 -4.37
C GLY A 38 10.06 -25.81 -4.29
N THR A 39 8.80 -25.56 -3.88
CA THR A 39 7.76 -26.60 -3.87
C THR A 39 7.58 -27.20 -5.26
N ALA A 40 7.30 -28.52 -5.30
CA ALA A 40 7.20 -29.30 -6.54
C ALA A 40 8.43 -29.24 -7.47
N GLY A 41 9.57 -28.73 -7.01
CA GLY A 41 10.76 -28.50 -7.84
C GLY A 41 10.69 -27.24 -8.70
N HIS A 42 9.68 -26.39 -8.49
CA HIS A 42 9.54 -25.11 -9.18
C HIS A 42 10.64 -24.13 -8.75
N GLY A 43 11.25 -23.47 -9.74
CA GLY A 43 12.24 -22.44 -9.53
C GLY A 43 11.73 -21.05 -9.90
N ALA A 44 12.64 -20.09 -9.93
CA ALA A 44 12.36 -18.72 -10.33
C ALA A 44 11.63 -18.64 -11.68
N ASP A 45 11.85 -19.56 -12.62
CA ASP A 45 11.22 -19.63 -13.95
C ASP A 45 9.73 -20.01 -13.94
N VAL A 46 9.19 -20.39 -12.78
CA VAL A 46 7.76 -20.67 -12.56
C VAL A 46 7.10 -19.56 -11.74
N TYR A 47 7.90 -18.75 -11.04
CA TYR A 47 7.42 -17.67 -10.18
C TYR A 47 7.61 -16.29 -10.80
N ASP A 48 8.35 -16.21 -11.90
CA ASP A 48 8.75 -14.95 -12.49
C ASP A 48 7.59 -14.24 -13.20
N VAL A 49 7.60 -12.93 -13.07
CA VAL A 49 6.88 -12.01 -13.94
C VAL A 49 7.94 -11.19 -14.67
N GLU A 50 8.09 -11.42 -15.97
CA GLU A 50 9.03 -10.68 -16.81
C GLU A 50 8.74 -9.17 -16.75
N MET A 51 9.79 -8.38 -16.54
CA MET A 51 9.69 -6.92 -16.61
C MET A 51 10.17 -6.42 -17.97
N THR A 52 9.41 -5.50 -18.55
CA THR A 52 9.72 -4.89 -19.85
C THR A 52 10.37 -3.52 -19.65
N GLU A 53 11.47 -3.28 -20.36
CA GLU A 53 12.11 -1.97 -20.38
C GLU A 53 11.40 -1.01 -21.35
N GLU A 54 11.12 0.21 -20.90
CA GLU A 54 10.59 1.25 -21.78
C GLU A 54 11.70 1.87 -22.62
N SER A 55 11.72 1.59 -23.93
CA SER A 55 12.53 2.32 -24.93
C SER A 55 14.01 2.48 -24.57
N VAL A 56 14.64 1.47 -23.95
CA VAL A 56 16.07 1.50 -23.59
C VAL A 56 16.39 2.64 -22.60
N SER A 57 15.45 2.95 -21.69
CA SER A 57 15.55 4.07 -20.74
C SER A 57 16.18 3.69 -19.38
N GLY A 58 16.31 2.40 -19.08
CA GLY A 58 16.57 1.89 -17.75
C GLY A 58 15.33 1.84 -16.85
N HIS A 59 14.15 2.19 -17.36
CA HIS A 59 12.88 2.09 -16.62
C HIS A 59 12.15 0.79 -17.01
N TYR A 60 11.98 -0.09 -16.02
CA TYR A 60 11.37 -1.41 -16.18
C TYR A 60 10.01 -1.46 -15.52
N LYS A 61 9.05 -2.13 -16.18
CA LYS A 61 7.66 -2.27 -15.75
C LYS A 61 7.16 -3.71 -15.84
N ALA A 62 6.30 -4.10 -14.92
CA ALA A 62 5.51 -5.33 -14.99
C ALA A 62 4.17 -5.14 -14.27
N SER A 63 3.14 -5.82 -14.73
CA SER A 63 1.86 -5.89 -14.02
C SER A 63 1.97 -6.80 -12.79
N PHE A 64 1.40 -6.37 -11.67
CA PHE A 64 1.40 -7.18 -10.44
C PHE A 64 0.56 -8.47 -10.61
N ASP A 65 -0.61 -8.35 -11.22
CA ASP A 65 -1.49 -9.48 -11.51
C ASP A 65 -1.72 -9.62 -13.02
N LEU A 66 -1.13 -10.67 -13.61
CA LEU A 66 -1.22 -10.93 -15.05
C LEU A 66 -2.57 -11.52 -15.48
N SER A 67 -3.28 -12.18 -14.57
CA SER A 67 -4.44 -13.03 -14.90
C SER A 67 -5.67 -12.77 -14.02
N ALA A 68 -5.65 -11.71 -13.20
CA ALA A 68 -6.73 -11.34 -12.29
C ALA A 68 -7.07 -12.45 -11.27
N ASN A 69 -6.04 -13.14 -10.77
CA ASN A 69 -6.17 -14.25 -9.83
C ASN A 69 -5.82 -13.86 -8.38
N ILE A 70 -5.15 -12.72 -8.18
CA ILE A 70 -4.65 -12.30 -6.87
C ILE A 70 -5.74 -11.47 -6.16
N GLY A 71 -6.24 -12.01 -5.05
CA GLY A 71 -7.23 -11.33 -4.20
C GLY A 71 -6.68 -10.09 -3.51
N ALA A 72 -7.55 -9.35 -2.81
CA ALA A 72 -7.12 -8.19 -2.02
C ALA A 72 -6.18 -8.60 -0.86
N GLY A 73 -5.15 -7.80 -0.61
CA GLY A 73 -4.15 -8.09 0.42
C GLY A 73 -2.94 -7.17 0.37
N ILE A 74 -1.96 -7.43 1.24
CA ILE A 74 -0.65 -6.79 1.23
C ILE A 74 0.37 -7.83 0.81
N TYR A 75 1.26 -7.46 -0.10
CA TYR A 75 2.17 -8.37 -0.78
C TYR A 75 3.57 -7.80 -0.82
N ASN A 76 4.57 -8.66 -0.69
CA ASN A 76 5.96 -8.29 -0.93
C ASN A 76 6.33 -8.59 -2.38
N VAL A 77 7.12 -7.74 -3.01
CA VAL A 77 7.64 -7.95 -4.36
C VAL A 77 9.15 -7.84 -4.31
N THR A 78 9.84 -8.78 -4.97
CA THR A 78 11.30 -8.71 -5.15
C THR A 78 11.62 -8.69 -6.62
N VAL A 79 12.46 -7.75 -7.05
CA VAL A 79 12.99 -7.64 -8.41
C VAL A 79 14.36 -8.31 -8.47
N TYR A 80 14.57 -9.14 -9.49
CA TYR A 80 15.79 -9.88 -9.72
C TYR A 80 16.40 -9.52 -11.08
N LYS A 81 17.74 -9.56 -11.14
CA LYS A 81 18.48 -9.54 -12.40
C LYS A 81 18.75 -10.96 -12.86
N ARG A 82 18.31 -11.28 -14.06
CA ARG A 82 18.65 -12.54 -14.72
C ARG A 82 20.13 -12.57 -15.09
N LEU A 83 20.86 -13.61 -14.66
CA LEU A 83 22.28 -13.77 -14.95
C LEU A 83 22.56 -14.49 -16.28
N GLY A 84 21.57 -15.22 -16.81
CA GLY A 84 21.72 -16.05 -18.00
C GLY A 84 20.39 -16.29 -18.73
N GLY A 85 20.14 -17.54 -19.13
CA GLY A 85 19.03 -17.95 -19.99
C GLY A 85 17.64 -17.68 -19.41
N ASN A 86 17.01 -18.70 -18.81
CA ASN A 86 15.75 -18.55 -18.08
C ASN A 86 16.02 -18.02 -16.65
N PRO A 87 15.02 -17.43 -15.98
CA PRO A 87 15.15 -17.10 -14.55
C PRO A 87 15.63 -18.31 -13.74
N ALA A 88 16.51 -18.07 -12.78
CA ALA A 88 17.09 -19.11 -11.96
C ALA A 88 17.19 -18.69 -10.50
N ASN A 89 17.13 -19.65 -9.58
CA ASN A 89 17.24 -19.39 -8.13
C ASN A 89 18.57 -18.74 -7.70
N GLY A 90 19.60 -18.77 -8.57
CA GLY A 90 20.88 -18.11 -8.35
C GLY A 90 20.96 -16.67 -8.89
N ASP A 91 19.87 -16.14 -9.46
CA ASP A 91 19.81 -14.78 -9.96
C ASP A 91 19.93 -13.75 -8.83
N THR A 92 20.40 -12.55 -9.17
CA THR A 92 20.77 -11.53 -8.17
C THR A 92 19.56 -10.70 -7.77
N PRO A 93 19.16 -10.66 -6.48
CA PRO A 93 18.12 -9.74 -6.03
C PRO A 93 18.62 -8.28 -6.14
N LEU A 94 17.80 -7.41 -6.71
CA LEU A 94 18.12 -5.99 -6.90
C LEU A 94 17.39 -5.09 -5.92
N ALA A 95 16.10 -5.32 -5.72
CA ALA A 95 15.24 -4.48 -4.90
C ALA A 95 14.06 -5.26 -4.35
N GLN A 96 13.49 -4.74 -3.27
CA GLN A 96 12.29 -5.25 -2.63
C GLN A 96 11.32 -4.09 -2.36
N GLY A 97 10.03 -4.38 -2.39
CA GLY A 97 8.97 -3.42 -2.11
C GLY A 97 7.71 -4.11 -1.61
N GLU A 98 6.75 -3.31 -1.16
CA GLU A 98 5.43 -3.76 -0.76
C GLU A 98 4.40 -3.18 -1.73
N ILE A 99 3.39 -3.97 -2.08
CA ILE A 99 2.22 -3.56 -2.83
C ILE A 99 0.99 -3.87 -1.98
N VAL A 100 0.12 -2.88 -1.80
CA VAL A 100 -1.21 -3.08 -1.22
C VAL A 100 -2.21 -3.14 -2.35
N TRP A 101 -2.95 -4.24 -2.42
CA TRP A 101 -3.79 -4.58 -3.56
C TRP A 101 -5.24 -4.71 -3.13
N ASN A 102 -6.18 -4.14 -3.90
CA ASN A 102 -7.62 -4.29 -3.65
C ASN A 102 -8.25 -5.47 -4.42
N GLY A 103 -7.46 -6.26 -5.16
CA GLY A 103 -7.92 -7.32 -6.05
C GLY A 103 -7.94 -6.93 -7.52
N THR A 104 -7.85 -5.63 -7.85
CA THR A 104 -7.82 -5.12 -9.23
C THR A 104 -6.73 -4.09 -9.48
N ASP A 105 -6.35 -3.34 -8.45
CA ASP A 105 -5.45 -2.18 -8.53
C ASP A 105 -4.64 -1.99 -7.24
N GLU A 106 -3.49 -1.33 -7.39
CA GLU A 106 -2.68 -0.90 -6.26
C GLU A 106 -3.39 0.23 -5.50
N VAL A 107 -3.39 0.11 -4.18
CA VAL A 107 -3.96 1.08 -3.25
C VAL A 107 -2.82 1.75 -2.51
N SER A 108 -2.83 3.08 -2.51
CA SER A 108 -1.97 3.84 -1.61
C SER A 108 -2.43 3.62 -0.17
N VAL A 109 -1.55 3.05 0.67
CA VAL A 109 -1.78 3.02 2.12
C VAL A 109 -1.57 4.41 2.70
N PRO A 110 -2.58 5.02 3.34
CA PRO A 110 -2.33 6.12 4.26
C PRO A 110 -1.53 5.56 5.45
N SER A 111 -0.43 6.21 5.86
CA SER A 111 0.48 5.60 6.83
C SER A 111 -0.23 5.24 8.13
N GLU A 112 -0.07 3.99 8.58
CA GLU A 112 -0.57 3.53 9.90
C GLU A 112 0.34 3.96 11.05
N ASP A 113 1.43 4.68 10.75
CA ASP A 113 2.35 5.19 11.75
C ASP A 113 1.63 6.03 12.79
N ILE A 114 1.84 5.67 14.05
CA ILE A 114 1.35 6.42 15.20
C ILE A 114 2.12 7.75 15.24
N VAL A 115 1.39 8.85 15.05
CA VAL A 115 1.98 10.20 15.05
C VAL A 115 1.96 10.84 16.44
N GLU A 116 0.96 10.51 17.26
CA GLU A 116 0.81 11.06 18.61
C GLU A 116 -0.04 10.12 19.47
N GLY A 117 0.54 9.62 20.56
CA GLY A 117 -0.13 8.75 21.53
C GLY A 117 -0.62 7.44 20.90
N THR A 118 -1.90 7.41 20.53
CA THR A 118 -2.56 6.25 19.91
C THR A 118 -3.16 6.56 18.54
N LEU A 119 -2.90 7.76 17.98
CA LEU A 119 -3.47 8.20 16.72
C LEU A 119 -2.51 7.89 15.58
N THR A 120 -3.00 7.21 14.55
CA THR A 120 -2.25 7.05 13.29
C THR A 120 -2.28 8.34 12.48
N GLN A 121 -1.38 8.49 11.51
CA GLN A 121 -1.36 9.66 10.62
C GLN A 121 -2.71 9.87 9.92
N LYS A 122 -3.33 8.78 9.43
CA LYS A 122 -4.65 8.81 8.79
C LYS A 122 -5.72 9.37 9.73
N GLU A 123 -5.74 8.88 10.97
CA GLU A 123 -6.70 9.30 11.98
C GLU A 123 -6.49 10.76 12.39
N ALA A 124 -5.23 11.19 12.56
CA ALA A 124 -4.88 12.58 12.84
C ALA A 124 -5.32 13.52 11.71
N MET A 125 -5.05 13.16 10.45
CA MET A 125 -5.44 13.95 9.28
C MET A 125 -6.97 14.10 9.19
N ARG A 126 -7.70 13.02 9.51
CA ARG A 126 -9.17 13.04 9.54
C ARG A 126 -9.71 14.01 10.59
N LEU A 127 -9.13 14.05 11.80
CA LEU A 127 -9.51 15.01 12.84
C LEU A 127 -9.15 16.46 12.45
N LEU A 128 -7.98 16.67 11.83
CA LEU A 128 -7.57 17.97 11.33
C LEU A 128 -8.52 18.50 10.26
N LEU A 129 -8.91 17.66 9.30
CA LEU A 129 -9.88 18.04 8.27
C LEU A 129 -11.23 18.43 8.87
N ALA A 130 -11.72 17.71 9.86
CA ALA A 130 -12.98 18.04 10.53
C ALA A 130 -12.95 19.41 11.21
N VAL A 131 -11.86 19.73 11.92
CA VAL A 131 -11.72 21.01 12.62
C VAL A 131 -11.49 22.18 11.65
N LEU A 132 -10.71 21.97 10.58
CA LEU A 132 -10.28 23.03 9.68
C LEU A 132 -11.25 23.29 8.52
N THR A 133 -12.00 22.28 8.09
CA THR A 133 -12.85 22.35 6.89
C THR A 133 -14.28 21.88 7.10
N GLY A 134 -14.55 21.16 8.20
CA GLY A 134 -15.85 20.61 8.51
C GLY A 134 -16.85 21.64 9.02
N LEU A 135 -18.14 21.30 8.91
CA LEU A 135 -19.20 22.09 9.53
C LEU A 135 -19.04 22.06 11.05
N THR A 136 -19.24 23.22 11.68
CA THR A 136 -19.14 23.37 13.14
C THR A 136 -20.49 23.80 13.71
N SER A 137 -20.89 23.22 14.83
CA SER A 137 -22.09 23.60 15.59
C SER A 137 -21.80 23.75 17.09
N GLY A 138 -22.75 24.35 17.82
CA GLY A 138 -22.64 24.56 19.27
C GLY A 138 -21.90 25.85 19.69
N GLY A 139 -21.54 26.71 18.74
CA GLY A 139 -20.95 28.02 19.04
C GLY A 139 -21.79 28.86 20.00
N GLY A 140 -21.15 29.45 21.00
CA GLY A 140 -21.83 30.19 22.08
C GLY A 140 -22.38 29.31 23.22
N THR A 141 -22.10 28.00 23.18
CA THR A 141 -22.41 27.05 24.25
C THR A 141 -21.13 26.37 24.75
N ASP A 142 -21.24 25.55 25.80
CA ASP A 142 -20.12 24.82 26.38
C ASP A 142 -19.76 23.54 25.58
N THR A 143 -20.47 23.24 24.48
CA THR A 143 -20.18 22.07 23.62
C THR A 143 -20.00 22.51 22.17
N LEU A 144 -18.86 22.18 21.57
CA LEU A 144 -18.54 22.43 20.17
C LEU A 144 -18.40 21.11 19.43
N THR A 145 -19.07 20.99 18.29
CA THR A 145 -19.05 19.78 17.46
C THR A 145 -18.52 20.10 16.07
N PHE A 146 -17.52 19.33 15.62
CA PHE A 146 -16.87 19.44 14.32
C PHE A 146 -17.16 18.18 13.50
N ARG A 147 -17.73 18.36 12.31
CA ARG A 147 -18.24 17.29 11.46
C ARG A 147 -17.23 16.91 10.37
N ASP A 148 -17.39 15.73 9.79
CA ASP A 148 -16.64 15.37 8.58
C ASP A 148 -17.07 16.21 7.37
N ILE A 149 -16.27 16.15 6.30
CA ILE A 149 -16.52 16.92 5.07
C ILE A 149 -17.87 16.56 4.43
N GLY A 150 -18.31 15.31 4.57
CA GLY A 150 -19.59 14.83 4.05
C GLY A 150 -20.80 15.15 4.92
N ASP A 151 -20.61 15.79 6.08
CA ASP A 151 -21.66 16.06 7.08
C ASP A 151 -22.43 14.80 7.54
N THR A 152 -21.74 13.67 7.65
CA THR A 152 -22.30 12.38 8.04
C THR A 152 -21.99 11.98 9.48
N LYS A 153 -20.89 12.48 10.04
CA LYS A 153 -20.38 12.09 11.36
C LYS A 153 -19.81 13.26 12.15
N ASP A 154 -19.99 13.20 13.46
CA ASP A 154 -19.31 14.07 14.42
C ASP A 154 -17.91 13.52 14.70
N ARG A 155 -16.88 14.15 14.13
CA ARG A 155 -15.49 13.69 14.22
C ARG A 155 -14.80 14.14 15.50
N LEU A 156 -15.16 15.33 15.99
CA LEU A 156 -14.62 15.85 17.24
C LEU A 156 -15.73 16.61 17.97
N VAL A 157 -15.99 16.21 19.22
CA VAL A 157 -16.87 16.95 20.14
C VAL A 157 -16.03 17.41 21.31
N ALA A 158 -15.97 18.72 21.52
CA ALA A 158 -15.21 19.34 22.60
C ALA A 158 -16.15 20.01 23.59
N THR A 159 -15.96 19.73 24.87
CA THR A 159 -16.51 20.57 25.95
C THR A 159 -15.54 21.71 26.18
N VAL A 160 -16.06 22.94 26.26
CA VAL A 160 -15.27 24.14 26.51
C VAL A 160 -15.70 24.82 27.81
N ASP A 161 -14.77 25.54 28.43
CA ASP A 161 -15.10 26.44 29.54
C ASP A 161 -15.57 27.82 29.02
N ARG A 162 -15.86 28.72 29.97
CA ARG A 162 -16.32 30.09 29.68
C ARG A 162 -15.30 30.92 28.86
N ASP A 163 -14.02 30.57 28.92
CA ASP A 163 -12.96 31.25 28.18
C ASP A 163 -12.74 30.60 26.80
N GLY A 164 -13.47 29.53 26.47
CA GLY A 164 -13.36 28.81 25.22
C GLY A 164 -12.23 27.76 25.20
N ASN A 165 -11.60 27.48 26.34
CA ASN A 165 -10.59 26.43 26.42
C ASN A 165 -11.26 25.06 26.40
N ARG A 166 -10.68 24.10 25.67
CA ARG A 166 -11.17 22.72 25.67
C ARG A 166 -10.82 22.02 26.98
N THR A 167 -11.83 21.52 27.69
CA THR A 167 -11.69 20.80 28.96
C THR A 167 -11.93 19.30 28.83
N PHE A 168 -12.64 18.87 27.78
CA PHE A 168 -12.86 17.48 27.45
C PHE A 168 -13.04 17.30 25.94
N ILE A 169 -12.57 16.18 25.39
CA ILE A 169 -12.62 15.91 23.94
C ILE A 169 -13.04 14.45 23.71
N ILE A 170 -14.06 14.28 22.88
CA ILE A 170 -14.45 13.00 22.28
C ILE A 170 -14.03 13.03 20.82
N LYS A 171 -13.35 11.97 20.37
CA LYS A 171 -12.84 11.81 19.00
C LYS A 171 -13.48 10.58 18.34
N ASP A 172 -13.92 10.74 17.08
CA ASP A 172 -14.31 9.62 16.21
C ASP A 172 -13.38 9.56 15.00
N VAL A 173 -12.49 8.57 15.03
CA VAL A 173 -11.46 8.35 14.02
C VAL A 173 -11.83 7.30 12.98
N SER A 174 -13.08 6.81 12.95
CA SER A 174 -13.55 5.70 12.08
C SER A 174 -13.84 6.05 10.62
#